data_AF-A0A4Y2VRM6-F1
#
_entry.id   AF-A0A4Y2VRM6-F1
#
_cell.length_a   1.000
_cell.length_b   1.000
_cell.length_c   1.000
_cell.angle_alpha   90.00
_cell.angle_beta   90.00
_cell.angle_gamma   90.00
#
_symmetry.space_group_name_H-M   'P 1'
#
loop_
_entity.id
_entity.type
_entity.pdbx_description
1 polymer ?
#
loop_
_entity_poly.entity_id
_entity_poly.type
_entity_poly.pdbx_seq_one_letter_code
_entity_poly.pdbx_strand_id
1 'polypeptide(L)'
;MDGCTKGTYSYSGPIRMFRKDWGKNPMVKFDQIDCNPQSLDPKDIKKLSTDQQYLYRICLAIQHGSCSSSVTDNSPGKLSHARWLTSANRLLRLYTGTPSPSQNLIILMKYVMLVYAPMWFEIKMKSNCQYGAQHFWKMIFLARQLPDNVKQIIYKVFSNNAYFAHPEHLLLTMLHDSRKHTRELAVRRILGARDEKTKNSGGLRFFKLPKLNFEAADYTGSIDW
;
A
#
# COMPACT_ATOMS: atom_id res chain seq x y z
N MET A 1 18.20 -0.63 7.81
CA MET A 1 17.62 0.69 8.14
C MET A 1 17.14 0.78 9.59
N ASP A 2 16.62 -0.28 10.23
CA ASP A 2 16.17 -0.16 11.64
C ASP A 2 16.42 -1.43 12.49
N GLY A 3 17.56 -2.11 12.26
CA GLY A 3 17.95 -3.32 13.02
C GLY A 3 16.97 -4.50 12.91
N CYS A 4 17.29 -5.59 13.62
CA CYS A 4 16.39 -6.74 13.78
C CYS A 4 15.42 -6.52 14.94
N THR A 5 14.16 -6.97 14.80
CA THR A 5 13.21 -7.02 15.93
C THR A 5 13.77 -7.88 17.06
N LYS A 6 13.73 -7.38 18.30
CA LYS A 6 14.21 -8.11 19.49
C LYS A 6 13.11 -8.97 20.15
N GLY A 7 11.90 -8.99 19.58
CA GLY A 7 10.75 -9.75 20.08
C GLY A 7 9.41 -9.18 19.58
N THR A 8 8.30 -9.79 19.99
CA THR A 8 6.92 -9.40 19.60
C THR A 8 6.52 -8.00 20.08
N TYR A 9 7.12 -7.53 21.17
CA TYR A 9 6.89 -6.21 21.76
C TYR A 9 8.15 -5.34 21.88
N SER A 10 9.33 -5.89 21.60
CA SER A 10 10.62 -5.22 21.75
C SER A 10 11.19 -4.82 20.40
N TYR A 11 11.31 -3.52 20.21
CA TYR A 11 11.89 -2.93 19.02
C TYR A 11 13.36 -2.57 19.26
N SER A 12 14.18 -2.73 18.23
CA SER A 12 15.50 -2.12 18.18
C SER A 12 15.56 -1.21 16.95
N GLY A 13 16.47 -0.24 16.98
CA GLY A 13 16.68 0.71 15.90
C GLY A 13 16.29 2.15 16.26
N PRO A 14 17.02 3.15 15.71
CA PRO A 14 16.86 4.55 16.09
C PRO A 14 15.47 5.11 15.76
N ILE A 15 14.76 4.58 14.77
CA ILE A 15 13.42 5.09 14.42
C ILE A 15 12.38 4.46 15.34
N ARG A 16 12.38 3.13 15.48
CA ARG A 16 11.41 2.43 16.33
C ARG A 16 11.51 2.73 17.83
N MET A 17 12.66 3.21 18.34
CA MET A 17 12.79 3.62 19.74
C MET A 17 11.92 4.83 20.11
N PHE A 18 11.65 5.75 19.17
CA PHE A 18 10.87 6.96 19.43
C PHE A 18 9.34 6.72 19.55
N ARG A 19 8.86 5.48 19.41
CA ARG A 19 7.44 5.12 19.24
C ARG A 19 6.51 5.54 20.40
N LYS A 20 7.04 5.79 21.60
CA LYS A 20 6.26 6.29 22.76
C LYS A 20 5.91 7.78 22.65
N ASP A 21 6.73 8.59 21.95
CA ASP A 21 6.60 10.06 21.94
C ASP A 21 6.22 10.67 20.59
N TRP A 22 6.08 9.86 19.53
CA TRP A 22 5.74 10.28 18.15
C TRP A 22 4.52 11.21 17.99
N GLY A 23 3.60 11.24 18.96
CA GLY A 23 2.36 12.03 18.87
C GLY A 23 2.37 13.36 19.62
N LYS A 24 3.43 13.69 20.37
CA LYS A 24 3.43 14.83 21.30
C LYS A 24 4.19 16.05 20.80
N ASN A 25 4.99 15.91 19.74
CA ASN A 25 5.80 17.01 19.26
C ASN A 25 4.92 18.09 18.60
N PRO A 26 5.19 19.38 18.88
CA PRO A 26 4.59 20.47 18.13
C PRO A 26 5.04 20.36 16.67
N MET A 27 4.13 20.70 15.74
CA MET A 27 4.46 20.73 14.32
C MET A 27 5.42 21.88 14.04
N VAL A 28 6.41 21.62 13.20
CA VAL A 28 7.46 22.57 12.80
C VAL A 28 7.37 22.81 11.30
N LYS A 29 8.20 23.72 10.75
CA LYS A 29 8.35 23.84 9.30
C LYS A 29 8.95 22.54 8.74
N PHE A 30 8.28 21.94 7.76
CA PHE A 30 8.71 20.70 7.10
C PHE A 30 8.69 20.87 5.58
N ASP A 31 9.48 20.06 4.89
CA ASP A 31 9.53 20.06 3.43
C ASP A 31 8.34 19.33 2.83
N GLN A 32 7.85 19.85 1.70
CA GLN A 32 6.84 19.18 0.89
C GLN A 32 7.37 17.85 0.36
N ILE A 33 6.47 16.87 0.30
CA ILE A 33 6.73 15.63 -0.45
C ILE A 33 5.85 15.69 -1.70
N ASP A 34 6.49 15.82 -2.85
CA ASP A 34 5.80 15.75 -4.14
C ASP A 34 5.21 14.35 -4.32
N CYS A 35 3.90 14.30 -4.52
CA CYS A 35 3.13 13.10 -4.73
C CYS A 35 1.86 13.43 -5.50
N ASN A 36 1.34 12.47 -6.26
CA ASN A 36 0.05 12.66 -6.94
C ASN A 36 -1.05 12.91 -5.90
N PRO A 37 -1.86 13.98 -6.07
CA PRO A 37 -2.91 14.30 -5.11
C PRO A 37 -3.91 13.16 -5.01
N GLN A 38 -4.11 12.68 -3.79
CA GLN A 38 -5.26 11.85 -3.48
C GLN A 38 -6.47 12.76 -3.36
N SER A 39 -7.21 12.91 -4.46
CA SER A 39 -8.51 13.56 -4.42
C SER A 39 -9.57 12.52 -4.05
N LEU A 40 -10.19 12.71 -2.89
CA LEU A 40 -11.39 11.96 -2.50
C LEU A 40 -12.60 12.89 -2.60
N ASP A 41 -13.74 12.37 -3.05
CA ASP A 41 -15.01 13.10 -3.02
C ASP A 41 -15.34 13.45 -1.55
N PRO A 42 -15.75 14.70 -1.25
CA PRO A 42 -16.23 15.08 0.09
C PRO A 42 -17.22 14.11 0.73
N LYS A 43 -18.08 13.45 -0.07
CA LYS A 43 -19.02 12.43 0.40
C LYS A 43 -18.34 11.18 0.92
N ASP A 44 -17.22 10.80 0.32
CA ASP A 44 -16.46 9.61 0.71
C ASP A 44 -15.57 9.89 1.92
N ILE A 45 -15.04 11.12 2.04
CA ILE A 45 -14.31 11.57 3.23
C ILE A 45 -15.18 11.43 4.49
N LYS A 46 -16.48 11.73 4.40
CA LYS A 46 -17.43 11.60 5.51
C LYS A 46 -17.64 10.17 5.98
N LYS A 47 -17.39 9.16 5.13
CA LYS A 47 -17.52 7.73 5.46
C LYS A 47 -16.27 7.19 6.17
N LEU A 48 -15.17 7.94 6.17
CA LEU A 48 -13.92 7.53 6.78
C LEU A 48 -13.99 7.61 8.31
N SER A 49 -13.31 6.67 8.98
CA SER A 49 -13.12 6.76 10.43
C SER A 49 -12.20 7.93 10.81
N THR A 50 -12.20 8.33 12.09
CA THR A 50 -11.35 9.41 12.59
C THR A 50 -9.87 9.24 12.23
N ASP A 51 -9.32 8.04 12.40
CA ASP A 51 -7.93 7.73 12.05
C ASP A 51 -7.66 7.84 10.54
N GLN A 52 -8.64 7.50 9.70
CA GLN A 52 -8.51 7.57 8.24
C GLN A 52 -8.65 9.01 7.73
N GLN A 53 -9.56 9.80 8.32
CA GLN A 53 -9.65 11.22 8.07
C GLN A 53 -8.36 11.93 8.49
N TYR A 54 -7.76 11.52 9.62
CA TYR A 54 -6.46 12.04 10.03
C TYR A 54 -5.38 11.73 9.01
N LEU A 55 -5.27 10.47 8.54
CA LEU A 55 -4.32 10.09 7.49
C LEU A 55 -4.48 10.98 6.25
N TYR A 56 -5.73 11.17 5.81
CA TYR A 56 -6.03 11.98 4.64
C TYR A 56 -5.56 13.43 4.81
N ARG A 57 -5.93 14.06 5.93
CA ARG A 57 -5.60 15.47 6.21
C ARG A 57 -4.10 15.69 6.40
N ILE A 58 -3.39 14.78 7.07
CA ILE A 58 -1.95 14.92 7.26
C ILE A 58 -1.17 14.68 5.95
N CYS A 59 -1.63 13.75 5.10
CA CYS A 59 -1.07 13.61 3.75
C CYS A 59 -1.24 14.89 2.93
N LEU A 60 -2.44 15.49 2.92
CA LEU A 60 -2.66 16.78 2.25
C LEU A 60 -1.76 17.89 2.82
N ALA A 61 -1.62 17.97 4.13
CA ALA A 61 -0.76 18.97 4.76
C ALA A 61 0.71 18.83 4.35
N ILE A 62 1.22 17.59 4.29
CA ILE A 62 2.59 17.30 3.84
C ILE A 62 2.77 17.62 2.36
N GLN A 63 1.79 17.27 1.53
CA GLN A 63 1.81 17.57 0.10
C GLN A 63 1.83 19.08 -0.17
N HIS A 64 1.02 19.85 0.56
CA HIS A 64 0.93 21.31 0.41
C HIS A 64 1.94 22.08 1.25
N GLY A 65 2.74 21.42 2.10
CA GLY A 65 3.75 22.08 2.93
C GLY A 65 3.18 23.00 4.00
N SER A 66 1.89 22.86 4.31
CA SER A 66 1.18 23.71 5.26
C SER A 66 0.16 22.91 6.05
N CYS A 67 0.04 23.20 7.35
CA CYS A 67 -0.89 22.53 8.24
C CYS A 67 -2.08 23.43 8.58
N SER A 68 -3.29 22.88 8.53
CA SER A 68 -4.47 23.48 9.15
C SER A 68 -4.53 23.14 10.65
N SER A 69 -5.26 23.94 11.44
CA SER A 69 -5.50 23.68 12.87
C SER A 69 -6.08 22.28 13.13
N SER A 70 -6.94 21.80 12.23
CA SER A 70 -7.52 20.46 12.30
C SER A 70 -6.49 19.31 12.19
N VAL A 71 -5.26 19.57 11.75
CA VAL A 71 -4.16 18.60 11.72
C VAL A 71 -3.26 18.77 12.96
N THR A 72 -3.06 20.00 13.43
CA THR A 72 -2.22 20.31 14.60
C THR A 72 -2.86 19.81 15.90
N ASP A 73 -4.17 19.99 16.04
CA ASP A 73 -4.91 19.78 17.29
C ASP A 73 -5.31 18.31 17.50
N ASN A 74 -5.32 17.54 16.40
CA ASN A 74 -5.61 16.12 16.44
C ASN A 74 -4.32 15.31 16.66
N SER A 75 -4.35 14.42 17.66
CA SER A 75 -3.27 13.45 17.88
C SER A 75 -3.63 12.10 17.25
N PRO A 76 -2.63 11.35 16.73
CA PRO A 76 -2.86 9.98 16.32
C PRO A 76 -3.36 9.15 17.51
N GLY A 77 -4.39 8.32 17.30
CA GLY A 77 -4.95 7.47 18.36
C GLY A 77 -3.93 6.57 19.07
N LYS A 78 -4.38 5.88 20.14
CA LYS A 78 -3.54 4.93 20.90
C LYS A 78 -2.95 3.88 19.95
N LEU A 79 -1.66 3.60 20.13
CA LEU A 79 -0.93 2.65 19.30
C LEU A 79 -1.56 1.26 19.45
N SER A 80 -2.02 0.69 18.34
CA SER A 80 -2.33 -0.74 18.23
C SER A 80 -1.27 -1.42 17.38
N HIS A 81 -0.65 -2.48 17.92
CA HIS A 81 0.37 -3.25 17.21
C HIS A 81 -0.20 -3.99 15.98
N ALA A 82 -1.51 -4.21 15.93
CA ALA A 82 -2.22 -4.86 14.83
C ALA A 82 -2.60 -3.90 13.69
N ARG A 83 -2.48 -2.58 13.88
CA ARG A 83 -3.02 -1.57 12.95
C ARG A 83 -1.90 -0.71 12.36
N TRP A 84 -1.52 -1.04 11.13
CA TRP A 84 -0.52 -0.28 10.37
C TRP A 84 -0.94 1.18 10.13
N LEU A 85 -2.24 1.47 9.99
CA LEU A 85 -2.78 2.84 9.85
C LEU A 85 -2.31 3.77 10.97
N THR A 86 -2.40 3.34 12.24
CA THR A 86 -1.97 4.15 13.38
C THR A 86 -0.46 4.38 13.36
N SER A 87 0.31 3.39 12.89
CA SER A 87 1.76 3.52 12.75
C SER A 87 2.12 4.52 11.64
N ALA A 88 1.41 4.50 10.51
CA ALA A 88 1.58 5.47 9.42
C ALA A 88 1.24 6.91 9.88
N ASN A 89 0.10 7.10 10.55
CA ASN A 89 -0.30 8.41 11.09
C ASN A 89 0.76 9.00 12.03
N ARG A 90 1.32 8.18 12.92
CA ARG A 90 2.37 8.62 13.84
C ARG A 90 3.70 8.88 13.14
N LEU A 91 4.03 8.11 12.12
CA LEU A 91 5.21 8.34 11.29
C LEU A 91 5.13 9.70 10.57
N LEU A 92 3.98 10.02 9.99
CA LEU A 92 3.72 11.32 9.35
C LEU A 92 3.74 12.46 10.38
N ARG A 93 3.19 12.24 11.58
CA ARG A 93 3.25 13.22 12.68
C ARG A 93 4.68 13.45 13.16
N LEU A 94 5.49 12.39 13.24
CA LEU A 94 6.90 12.51 13.60
C LEU A 94 7.65 13.36 12.57
N TYR A 95 7.45 13.11 11.28
CA TYR A 95 8.07 13.88 10.22
C TYR A 95 7.73 15.38 10.31
N THR A 96 6.44 15.70 10.44
CA THR A 96 5.97 17.09 10.55
C THR A 96 6.40 17.78 11.85
N GLY A 97 6.82 17.02 12.87
CA GLY A 97 7.36 17.53 14.14
C GLY A 97 8.88 17.45 14.26
N THR A 98 9.62 17.15 13.18
CA THR A 98 11.08 17.01 13.20
C THR A 98 11.72 18.05 12.27
N PRO A 99 12.42 19.09 12.80
CA PRO A 99 12.99 20.16 11.96
C PRO A 99 14.05 19.69 10.95
N SER A 100 14.75 18.60 11.27
CA SER A 100 15.80 18.02 10.42
C SER A 100 15.62 16.50 10.38
N PRO A 101 14.69 15.98 9.57
CA PRO A 101 14.38 14.56 9.56
C PRO A 101 15.55 13.76 8.99
N SER A 102 15.87 12.62 9.63
CA SER A 102 16.91 11.72 9.11
C SER A 102 16.55 11.18 7.72
N GLN A 103 17.57 10.81 6.93
CA GLN A 103 17.35 10.22 5.60
C GLN A 103 16.44 8.99 5.63
N ASN A 104 16.56 8.15 6.66
CA ASN A 104 15.69 6.98 6.81
C ASN A 104 14.23 7.37 7.11
N LEU A 105 14.00 8.43 7.89
CA LEU A 105 12.65 8.96 8.13
C LEU A 105 12.04 9.49 6.83
N ILE A 106 12.81 10.24 6.04
CA ILE A 106 12.38 10.74 4.73
C ILE A 106 11.99 9.58 3.80
N ILE A 107 12.81 8.53 3.72
CA ILE A 107 12.52 7.34 2.91
C ILE A 107 11.21 6.67 3.33
N LEU A 108 10.99 6.49 4.64
CA LEU A 108 9.74 5.93 5.16
C LEU A 108 8.54 6.83 4.85
N MET A 109 8.69 8.14 4.95
CA MET A 109 7.60 9.08 4.63
C MET A 109 7.26 9.03 3.15
N LYS A 110 8.27 9.01 2.28
CA LYS A 110 8.06 8.84 0.84
C LYS A 110 7.29 7.55 0.56
N TYR A 111 7.65 6.42 1.17
CA TYR A 111 6.86 5.19 1.02
C TYR A 111 5.40 5.35 1.47
N VAL A 112 5.18 5.99 2.62
CA VAL A 112 3.82 6.21 3.15
C VAL A 112 2.99 7.08 2.22
N MET A 113 3.55 8.20 1.77
CA MET A 113 2.91 9.18 0.89
C MET A 113 2.68 8.66 -0.53
N LEU A 114 3.63 7.91 -1.08
CA LEU A 114 3.64 7.51 -2.49
C LEU A 114 2.98 6.16 -2.76
N VAL A 115 2.94 5.26 -1.77
CA VAL A 115 2.44 3.90 -1.94
C VAL A 115 1.32 3.60 -0.95
N TYR A 116 1.59 3.71 0.36
CA TYR A 116 0.66 3.21 1.36
C TYR A 116 -0.66 3.98 1.42
N ALA A 117 -0.62 5.31 1.57
CA ALA A 117 -1.83 6.14 1.65
C ALA A 117 -2.65 6.07 0.34
N PRO A 118 -2.03 6.24 -0.86
CA PRO A 118 -2.63 5.94 -2.17
C PRO A 118 -3.44 4.65 -2.19
N MET A 119 -2.80 3.55 -1.82
CA MET A 119 -3.42 2.23 -1.84
C MET A 119 -4.47 2.04 -0.75
N TRP A 120 -4.27 2.62 0.43
CA TRP A 120 -5.23 2.54 1.52
C TRP A 120 -6.59 3.09 1.09
N PHE A 121 -6.64 4.31 0.56
CA PHE A 121 -7.92 4.87 0.16
C PHE A 121 -8.48 4.22 -1.11
N GLU A 122 -7.65 3.80 -2.08
CA GLU A 122 -8.13 3.03 -3.24
C GLU A 122 -8.88 1.77 -2.78
N ILE A 123 -8.28 0.99 -1.87
CA ILE A 123 -8.89 -0.22 -1.31
C ILE A 123 -10.14 0.12 -0.50
N LYS A 124 -10.14 1.23 0.24
CA LYS A 124 -11.34 1.65 1.01
C LYS A 124 -12.51 2.00 0.10
N MET A 125 -12.26 2.62 -1.04
CA MET A 125 -13.33 2.97 -1.98
C MET A 125 -13.74 1.78 -2.86
N LYS A 126 -12.84 0.84 -3.13
CA LYS A 126 -13.07 -0.33 -4.00
C LYS A 126 -12.79 -1.65 -3.28
N SER A 127 -13.41 -1.87 -2.13
CA SER A 127 -13.08 -2.99 -1.24
C SER A 127 -13.41 -4.39 -1.77
N ASN A 128 -14.18 -4.50 -2.86
CA ASN A 128 -14.58 -5.79 -3.43
C ASN A 128 -13.37 -6.58 -3.95
N CYS A 129 -13.40 -7.90 -3.77
CA CYS A 129 -12.32 -8.81 -4.19
C CYS A 129 -12.02 -8.74 -5.70
N GLN A 130 -13.00 -8.38 -6.52
CA GLN A 130 -12.83 -8.20 -7.97
C GLN A 130 -11.76 -7.16 -8.32
N TYR A 131 -11.43 -6.21 -7.44
CA TYR A 131 -10.37 -5.21 -7.67
C TYR A 131 -9.00 -5.66 -7.15
N GLY A 132 -8.91 -6.84 -6.53
CA GLY A 132 -7.72 -7.30 -5.80
C GLY A 132 -6.45 -7.31 -6.65
N ALA A 133 -6.49 -7.87 -7.86
CA ALA A 133 -5.34 -7.90 -8.76
C ALA A 133 -4.94 -6.50 -9.24
N GLN A 134 -5.92 -5.65 -9.56
CA GLN A 134 -5.68 -4.26 -9.94
C GLN A 134 -5.01 -3.47 -8.80
N HIS A 135 -5.47 -3.66 -7.56
CA HIS A 135 -4.86 -3.03 -6.41
C HIS A 135 -3.43 -3.51 -6.18
N PHE A 136 -3.20 -4.81 -6.28
CA PHE A 136 -1.86 -5.37 -6.11
C PHE A 136 -0.88 -4.85 -7.18
N TRP A 137 -1.31 -4.83 -8.44
CA TRP A 137 -0.54 -4.22 -9.52
C TRP A 137 -0.31 -2.72 -9.31
N LYS A 138 -1.33 -1.95 -8.92
CA LYS A 138 -1.21 -0.51 -8.67
C LYS A 138 -0.20 -0.22 -7.55
N MET A 139 -0.17 -1.06 -6.52
CA MET A 139 0.82 -0.96 -5.44
C MET A 139 2.25 -1.21 -5.94
N ILE A 140 2.45 -2.21 -6.83
CA ILE A 140 3.74 -2.45 -7.49
C ILE A 140 4.13 -1.27 -8.38
N PHE A 141 3.19 -0.77 -9.19
CA PHE A 141 3.38 0.37 -10.06
C PHE A 141 3.83 1.61 -9.29
N LEU A 142 3.13 1.95 -8.20
CA LEU A 142 3.50 3.04 -7.31
C LEU A 142 4.84 2.80 -6.60
N ALA A 143 5.25 1.56 -6.35
CA ALA A 143 6.56 1.30 -5.76
C ALA A 143 7.72 1.55 -6.74
N ARG A 144 7.48 1.60 -8.06
CA ARG A 144 8.53 1.85 -9.08
C ARG A 144 9.22 3.21 -8.94
N GLN A 145 8.52 4.20 -8.38
CA GLN A 145 9.04 5.55 -8.17
C GLN A 145 9.96 5.67 -6.94
N LEU A 146 10.14 4.59 -6.17
CA LEU A 146 11.02 4.58 -5.00
C LEU A 146 12.50 4.34 -5.40
N PRO A 147 13.48 4.74 -4.58
CA PRO A 147 14.89 4.45 -4.79
C PRO A 147 15.18 2.94 -4.89
N ASP A 148 16.18 2.54 -5.70
CA ASP A 148 16.46 1.12 -5.99
C ASP A 148 16.74 0.27 -4.74
N ASN A 149 17.50 0.80 -3.78
CA ASN A 149 17.79 0.13 -2.52
C ASN A 149 16.52 -0.16 -1.70
N VAL A 150 15.49 0.69 -1.83
CA VAL A 150 14.19 0.53 -1.18
C VAL A 150 13.31 -0.43 -1.98
N LYS A 151 13.31 -0.32 -3.32
CA LYS A 151 12.58 -1.23 -4.22
C LYS A 151 12.99 -2.68 -4.01
N GLN A 152 14.28 -2.98 -3.86
CA GLN A 152 14.74 -4.35 -3.59
C GLN A 152 14.11 -4.98 -2.34
N ILE A 153 13.96 -4.19 -1.26
CA ILE A 153 13.30 -4.65 -0.03
C ILE A 153 11.81 -4.88 -0.28
N ILE A 154 11.14 -3.93 -0.93
CA ILE A 154 9.70 -3.97 -1.17
C ILE A 154 9.32 -5.07 -2.17
N TYR A 155 10.08 -5.26 -3.23
CA TYR A 155 9.83 -6.30 -4.24
C TYR A 155 9.92 -7.69 -3.63
N LYS A 156 10.89 -7.92 -2.73
CA LYS A 156 10.94 -9.17 -1.96
C LYS A 156 9.67 -9.37 -1.13
N VAL A 157 9.16 -8.31 -0.49
CA VAL A 157 7.89 -8.37 0.25
C VAL A 157 6.71 -8.68 -0.68
N PHE A 158 6.64 -8.06 -1.85
CA PHE A 158 5.58 -8.34 -2.83
C PHE A 158 5.64 -9.77 -3.37
N SER A 159 6.83 -10.28 -3.71
CA SER A 159 7.00 -11.66 -4.16
C SER A 159 6.54 -12.66 -3.10
N ASN A 160 6.85 -12.41 -1.82
CA ASN A 160 6.43 -13.27 -0.72
C ASN A 160 4.92 -13.19 -0.42
N ASN A 161 4.21 -12.17 -0.94
CA ASN A 161 2.79 -11.92 -0.70
C ASN A 161 2.00 -11.83 -2.02
N ALA A 162 2.47 -12.49 -3.08
CA ALA A 162 1.93 -12.42 -4.44
C ALA A 162 0.55 -13.10 -4.63
N TYR A 163 -0.24 -13.23 -3.55
CA TYR A 163 -1.48 -13.99 -3.56
C TYR A 163 -2.53 -13.42 -4.54
N PHE A 164 -2.62 -12.09 -4.65
CA PHE A 164 -3.52 -11.43 -5.60
C PHE A 164 -3.07 -11.50 -7.06
N ALA A 165 -1.85 -11.98 -7.31
CA ALA A 165 -1.34 -12.23 -8.65
C ALA A 165 -1.57 -13.68 -9.10
N HIS A 166 -2.18 -14.54 -8.29
CA HIS A 166 -2.53 -15.90 -8.73
C HIS A 166 -3.47 -15.86 -9.95
N PRO A 167 -3.35 -16.83 -10.87
CA PRO A 167 -4.22 -16.92 -12.05
C PRO A 167 -5.71 -16.80 -11.70
N GLU A 168 -6.17 -17.43 -10.61
CA GLU A 168 -7.57 -17.36 -10.18
C GLU A 168 -8.02 -15.94 -9.81
N HIS A 169 -7.17 -15.18 -9.11
CA HIS A 169 -7.46 -13.79 -8.75
C HIS A 169 -7.38 -12.86 -9.96
N LEU A 170 -6.39 -13.07 -10.85
CA LEU A 170 -6.29 -12.34 -12.11
C LEU A 170 -7.55 -12.57 -12.96
N LEU A 171 -7.98 -13.83 -13.15
CA LEU A 171 -9.18 -14.16 -13.90
C LEU A 171 -10.45 -13.56 -13.26
N LEU A 172 -10.58 -13.60 -11.93
CA LEU A 172 -11.70 -12.97 -11.22
C LEU A 172 -11.77 -11.47 -11.51
N THR A 173 -10.64 -10.77 -11.44
CA THR A 173 -10.56 -9.35 -11.78
C THR A 173 -10.86 -9.12 -13.26
N MET A 174 -10.29 -9.94 -14.15
CA MET A 174 -10.50 -9.81 -15.60
C MET A 174 -11.96 -10.00 -16.00
N LEU A 175 -12.71 -10.88 -15.34
CA LEU A 175 -14.16 -11.08 -15.59
C LEU A 175 -14.99 -9.84 -15.27
N HIS A 176 -14.54 -8.99 -14.34
CA HIS A 176 -15.20 -7.75 -13.95
C HIS A 176 -14.56 -6.51 -14.57
N ASP A 177 -13.59 -6.67 -15.47
CA ASP A 177 -12.90 -5.57 -16.13
C ASP A 177 -13.87 -4.80 -17.03
N SER A 178 -13.76 -3.49 -17.10
CA SER A 178 -14.59 -2.64 -17.97
C SER A 178 -14.31 -2.92 -19.46
N ARG A 179 -13.08 -3.33 -19.79
CA ARG A 179 -12.63 -3.64 -21.16
C ARG A 179 -13.20 -4.97 -21.62
N LYS A 180 -13.99 -4.95 -22.71
CA LYS A 180 -14.62 -6.14 -23.28
C LYS A 180 -13.61 -7.24 -23.64
N HIS A 181 -12.52 -6.87 -24.30
CA HIS A 181 -11.48 -7.82 -24.73
C HIS A 181 -10.81 -8.54 -23.53
N THR A 182 -10.67 -7.86 -22.39
CA THR A 182 -10.11 -8.45 -21.17
C THR A 182 -11.06 -9.50 -20.58
N ARG A 183 -12.37 -9.22 -20.55
CA ARG A 183 -13.39 -10.19 -20.12
C ARG A 183 -13.43 -11.41 -21.05
N GLU A 184 -13.41 -11.19 -22.36
CA GLU A 184 -13.37 -12.27 -23.37
C GLU A 184 -12.11 -13.14 -23.24
N LEU A 185 -10.94 -12.53 -22.98
CA LEU A 185 -9.71 -13.26 -22.70
C LEU A 185 -9.83 -14.12 -21.43
N ALA A 186 -10.45 -13.61 -20.36
CA ALA A 186 -10.67 -14.36 -19.13
C ALA A 186 -11.52 -15.62 -19.38
N VAL A 187 -12.64 -15.46 -20.11
CA VAL A 187 -13.52 -16.57 -20.47
C VAL A 187 -12.77 -17.62 -21.29
N ARG A 188 -12.01 -17.21 -22.31
CA ARG A 188 -11.20 -18.13 -23.13
C ARG A 188 -10.19 -18.91 -22.27
N ARG A 189 -9.48 -18.25 -21.36
CA ARG A 189 -8.53 -18.91 -20.44
C ARG A 189 -9.21 -19.90 -19.50
N ILE A 190 -10.39 -19.55 -18.97
CA ILE A 190 -11.17 -20.45 -18.11
C ILE A 190 -11.63 -21.69 -18.88
N LEU A 191 -12.13 -21.53 -20.11
CA LEU A 191 -12.56 -22.65 -20.94
C LEU A 191 -11.38 -23.55 -21.31
N GLY A 192 -10.26 -22.97 -21.76
CA GLY A 192 -9.04 -23.73 -22.07
C GLY A 192 -8.53 -24.54 -20.86
N ALA A 193 -8.47 -23.93 -19.68
CA ALA A 193 -8.05 -24.62 -18.46
C ALA A 193 -9.02 -25.75 -18.03
N ARG A 194 -10.32 -25.63 -18.33
CA ARG A 194 -11.30 -26.70 -18.08
C ARG A 194 -11.10 -27.88 -19.03
N ASP A 195 -10.83 -27.61 -20.30
CA ASP A 195 -10.60 -28.61 -21.34
C ASP A 195 -9.27 -29.38 -21.14
N GLU A 196 -8.27 -28.75 -20.54
CA GLU A 196 -7.02 -29.43 -20.16
C GLU A 196 -7.22 -30.34 -18.93
N LYS A 197 -7.99 -29.88 -17.95
CA LYS A 197 -8.25 -30.63 -16.71
C LYS A 197 -9.01 -31.92 -16.96
N THR A 198 -9.92 -31.95 -17.95
CA THR A 198 -10.62 -33.18 -18.35
C THR A 198 -9.70 -34.20 -19.02
N LYS A 199 -8.53 -33.79 -19.53
CA LYS A 199 -7.56 -34.67 -20.19
C LYS A 199 -6.51 -35.23 -19.24
N ASN A 200 -6.16 -34.52 -18.16
CA ASN A 200 -5.11 -34.91 -17.21
C ASN A 200 -5.32 -34.26 -15.83
N SER A 201 -6.02 -34.87 -14.86
CA SER A 201 -5.81 -34.47 -13.44
C SER A 201 -6.41 -35.42 -12.39
N GLY A 202 -5.61 -36.34 -11.87
CA GLY A 202 -5.80 -36.94 -10.53
C GLY A 202 -4.96 -36.28 -9.44
N GLY A 203 -4.10 -35.30 -9.78
CA GLY A 203 -3.13 -34.71 -8.86
C GLY A 203 -3.67 -33.53 -8.03
N LEU A 204 -3.16 -33.39 -6.80
CA LEU A 204 -3.39 -32.22 -5.94
C LEU A 204 -2.82 -30.94 -6.58
N ARG A 205 -3.56 -29.83 -6.48
CA ARG A 205 -3.05 -28.51 -6.88
C ARG A 205 -2.05 -28.02 -5.84
N PHE A 206 -0.81 -27.76 -6.27
CA PHE A 206 0.18 -27.12 -5.42
C PHE A 206 0.00 -25.62 -5.44
N PHE A 207 -0.18 -25.02 -4.27
CA PHE A 207 -0.27 -23.58 -4.11
C PHE A 207 1.13 -22.95 -4.14
N LYS A 208 1.60 -22.58 -5.34
CA LYS A 208 2.91 -21.93 -5.56
C LYS A 208 2.71 -20.45 -5.88
N LEU A 209 3.38 -19.57 -5.15
CA LEU A 209 3.35 -18.14 -5.42
C LEU A 209 3.85 -17.86 -6.84
N PRO A 210 3.14 -17.03 -7.63
CA PRO A 210 3.55 -16.74 -9.00
C PRO A 210 4.81 -15.86 -9.01
N LYS A 211 5.62 -16.02 -10.05
CA LYS A 211 6.73 -15.10 -10.34
C LYS A 211 6.14 -13.79 -10.88
N LEU A 212 6.40 -12.69 -10.18
CA LEU A 212 5.88 -11.38 -10.54
C LEU A 212 6.70 -10.73 -11.65
N ASN A 213 5.99 -10.12 -12.60
CA ASN A 213 6.53 -9.16 -13.54
C ASN A 213 6.42 -7.74 -12.96
N PHE A 214 7.51 -7.25 -12.36
CA PHE A 214 7.54 -5.91 -11.75
C PHE A 214 7.45 -4.76 -12.76
N GLU A 215 7.64 -5.02 -14.06
CA GLU A 215 7.60 -4.02 -15.13
C GLU A 215 6.27 -4.02 -15.91
N ALA A 216 5.31 -4.88 -15.55
CA ALA A 216 4.01 -5.00 -16.20
C ALA A 216 3.29 -3.65 -16.34
N ALA A 217 2.90 -3.26 -17.56
CA ALA A 217 2.15 -2.03 -17.80
C ALA A 217 0.68 -2.10 -17.35
N ASP A 218 0.16 -3.32 -17.16
CA ASP A 218 -1.22 -3.59 -16.73
C ASP A 218 -1.25 -4.83 -15.84
N TYR A 219 -2.26 -4.92 -14.95
CA TYR A 219 -2.37 -6.03 -14.01
C TYR A 219 -2.50 -7.40 -14.70
N THR A 220 -3.04 -7.43 -15.93
CA THR A 220 -3.17 -8.66 -16.73
C THR A 220 -1.82 -9.29 -17.11
N GLY A 221 -0.76 -8.48 -17.14
CA GLY A 221 0.62 -8.89 -17.38
C GLY A 221 1.47 -9.07 -16.12
N SER A 222 0.84 -9.14 -14.93
CA SER A 222 1.58 -9.27 -13.65
C SER A 222 2.31 -10.59 -13.49
N ILE A 223 1.95 -11.61 -14.27
CA ILE A 223 2.55 -12.95 -14.27
C ILE A 223 2.67 -13.47 -15.70
N ASP A 224 3.53 -14.45 -15.88
CA ASP A 224 3.50 -15.33 -17.04
C ASP A 224 2.41 -16.40 -16.82
N TRP A 225 1.53 -16.57 -17.81
CA TRP A 225 0.35 -17.43 -17.76
C TRP A 225 0.65 -18.88 -18.13
#